data_AF-A0A2T5J7R5-F1
#
_entry.id   AF-A0A2T5J7R5-F1
#
_cell.length_a   1.000
_cell.length_b   1.000
_cell.length_c   1.000
_cell.angle_alpha   90.00
_cell.angle_beta   90.00
_cell.angle_gamma   90.00
#
_symmetry.space_group_name_H-M   'P 1'
#
loop_
_entity.id
_entity.type
_entity.pdbx_description
1 polymer ?
#
loop_
_entity_poly.entity_id
_entity_poly.type
_entity_poly.pdbx_seq_one_letter_code
_entity_poly.pdbx_strand_id
1 'polypeptide(L)'
;MESNQIAWLTSLAGLAGALLTQLMTGLFSYVNDRRKQQLDLQKDYRNKRTEIGENFYFMNGELMAMIKKNIAYWHTRLDYRSDAALNFLRQEMDRLDAYQTKLHNENWKYNLIGIYFDTPYDFGEMLEDNKRSHELYLKVLDQSDIIRRTLPQERDDLYPEYQAALKRLCEHYQLIYEKMGTNMKAVKSALVAGFEL
;
A
#
# COMPACT_ATOMS: atom_id res chain seq x y z
N MET A 1 32.12 -69.82 27.68
CA MET A 1 31.51 -69.13 26.52
C MET A 1 32.39 -69.38 25.33
N GLU A 2 31.85 -70.01 24.29
CA GLU A 2 32.61 -70.30 23.07
C GLU A 2 32.94 -69.00 22.32
N SER A 3 34.16 -68.90 21.78
CA SER A 3 34.67 -67.73 21.04
C SER A 3 33.69 -67.22 19.96
N ASN A 4 32.92 -68.13 19.35
CA ASN A 4 31.87 -67.81 18.38
C ASN A 4 30.69 -67.02 18.95
N GLN A 5 30.30 -67.24 20.21
CA GLN A 5 29.21 -66.50 20.86
C GLN A 5 29.64 -65.06 21.19
N ILE A 6 30.90 -64.86 21.57
CA ILE A 6 31.46 -63.53 21.84
C ILE A 6 31.57 -62.72 20.55
N ALA A 7 32.03 -63.35 19.46
CA ALA A 7 32.11 -62.71 18.13
C ALA A 7 30.72 -62.35 17.54
N TRP A 8 29.70 -63.16 17.82
CA TRP A 8 28.31 -62.86 17.43
C TRP A 8 27.71 -61.70 18.24
N LEU A 9 27.99 -61.65 19.55
CA LEU A 9 27.51 -60.57 20.42
C LEU A 9 28.17 -59.22 20.09
N THR A 10 29.47 -59.22 19.79
CA THR A 10 30.18 -57.99 19.39
C THR A 10 29.80 -57.50 18.00
N SER A 11 29.54 -58.40 17.04
CA SER A 11 29.05 -58.01 15.71
C SER A 11 27.62 -57.48 15.75
N LEU A 12 26.73 -58.06 16.56
CA LEU A 12 25.39 -57.53 16.83
C LEU A 12 25.42 -56.19 17.55
N ALA A 13 26.31 -56.01 18.55
CA ALA A 13 26.49 -54.74 19.23
C ALA A 13 27.07 -53.66 18.29
N GLY A 14 27.98 -54.02 17.38
CA GLY A 14 28.49 -53.15 16.33
C GLY A 14 27.43 -52.74 15.32
N LEU A 15 26.57 -53.67 14.89
CA LEU A 15 25.41 -53.39 14.02
C LEU A 15 24.37 -52.51 14.72
N ALA A 16 24.08 -52.78 16.00
CA ALA A 16 23.17 -51.96 16.79
C ALA A 16 23.73 -50.53 17.00
N GLY A 17 25.03 -50.39 17.25
CA GLY A 17 25.70 -49.10 17.33
C GLY A 17 25.70 -48.35 16.00
N ALA A 18 25.91 -49.04 14.88
CA ALA A 18 25.83 -48.46 13.54
C ALA A 18 24.40 -47.98 13.21
N LEU A 19 23.37 -48.78 13.52
CA LEU A 19 21.97 -48.41 13.34
C LEU A 19 21.56 -47.22 14.21
N LEU A 20 21.96 -47.20 15.48
CA LEU A 20 21.72 -46.05 16.37
C LEU A 20 22.41 -44.79 15.86
N THR A 21 23.65 -44.90 15.38
CA THR A 21 24.38 -43.75 14.83
C THR A 21 23.72 -43.22 13.56
N GLN A 22 23.27 -44.10 12.66
CA GLN A 22 22.52 -43.72 11.46
C GLN A 22 21.18 -43.07 11.80
N LEU A 23 20.44 -43.61 12.78
CA LEU A 23 19.16 -43.08 13.21
C LEU A 23 19.34 -41.70 13.86
N MET A 24 20.32 -41.53 14.75
CA MET A 24 20.65 -40.24 15.36
C MET A 24 21.14 -39.22 14.32
N THR A 25 21.94 -39.64 13.34
CA THR A 25 22.38 -38.77 12.25
C THR A 25 21.20 -38.31 11.40
N GLY A 26 20.27 -39.21 11.06
CA GLY A 26 19.04 -38.86 10.36
C GLY A 26 18.15 -37.90 11.16
N LEU A 27 18.02 -38.12 12.47
CA LEU A 27 17.21 -37.28 13.36
C LEU A 27 17.83 -35.88 13.54
N PHE A 28 19.14 -35.79 13.72
CA PHE A 28 19.84 -34.51 13.77
C PHE A 28 19.83 -33.78 12.43
N SER A 29 19.99 -34.49 11.31
CA SER A 29 19.87 -33.91 9.97
C SER A 29 18.47 -33.34 9.76
N TYR A 30 17.42 -34.08 10.11
CA TYR A 30 16.04 -33.63 10.00
C TYR A 30 15.74 -32.40 10.88
N VAL A 31 16.17 -32.42 12.16
CA VAL A 31 15.99 -31.28 13.07
C VAL A 31 16.74 -30.05 12.58
N ASN A 32 17.95 -30.23 12.05
CA ASN A 32 18.75 -29.14 11.51
C ASN A 32 18.13 -28.55 10.24
N ASP A 33 17.67 -29.41 9.31
CA ASP A 33 16.97 -28.99 8.10
C ASP A 33 15.69 -28.23 8.44
N ARG A 34 14.91 -28.70 9.43
CA ARG A 34 13.69 -28.01 9.86
C ARG A 34 14.00 -26.63 10.46
N ARG A 35 15.07 -26.50 11.25
CA ARG A 35 15.52 -25.20 11.76
C ARG A 35 15.96 -24.26 10.64
N LYS A 36 16.73 -24.78 9.69
CA LYS A 36 17.19 -24.01 8.53
C LYS A 36 16.01 -23.52 7.68
N GLN A 37 15.05 -24.40 7.39
CA GLN A 37 13.81 -24.03 6.69
C GLN A 37 13.00 -22.96 7.43
N GLN A 38 12.91 -23.04 8.76
CA GLN A 38 12.23 -21.99 9.55
C GLN A 38 12.96 -20.65 9.47
N LEU A 39 14.30 -20.65 9.53
CA LEU A 39 15.10 -19.43 9.40
C LEU A 39 14.98 -18.83 7.99
N ASP A 40 15.03 -19.67 6.96
CA ASP A 40 14.85 -19.25 5.57
C ASP A 40 13.45 -18.66 5.35
N LEU A 41 12.40 -19.30 5.89
CA LEU A 41 11.02 -18.78 5.83
C LEU A 41 10.87 -17.43 6.54
N GLN A 42 11.48 -17.27 7.73
CA GLN A 42 11.47 -15.99 8.45
C GLN A 42 12.19 -14.89 7.67
N LYS A 43 13.33 -15.23 7.06
CA LYS A 43 14.10 -14.30 6.22
C LYS A 43 13.30 -13.89 4.99
N ASP A 44 12.68 -14.84 4.32
CA ASP A 44 11.83 -14.57 3.15
C ASP A 44 10.61 -13.73 3.51
N TYR A 45 9.96 -14.02 4.64
CA TYR A 45 8.85 -13.20 5.14
C TYR A 45 9.29 -11.76 5.41
N ARG A 46 10.44 -11.56 6.07
CA ARG A 46 11.01 -10.22 6.32
C ARG A 46 11.34 -9.49 5.01
N ASN A 47 12.00 -10.17 4.07
CA ASN A 47 12.35 -9.60 2.77
C ASN A 47 11.09 -9.17 2.00
N LYS A 48 10.06 -10.01 1.98
CA LYS A 48 8.78 -9.70 1.33
C LYS A 48 8.05 -8.55 2.01
N ARG A 49 8.04 -8.52 3.34
CA ARG A 49 7.49 -7.41 4.12
C ARG A 49 8.17 -6.08 3.78
N THR A 50 9.50 -6.06 3.68
CA THR A 50 10.26 -4.86 3.29
C THR A 50 9.94 -4.44 1.86
N GLU A 51 10.00 -5.38 0.91
CA GLU A 51 9.68 -5.13 -0.51
C GLU A 51 8.27 -4.54 -0.70
N ILE A 52 7.28 -5.07 0.03
CA ILE A 52 5.90 -4.59 0.01
C ILE A 52 5.80 -3.21 0.67
N GLY A 53 6.46 -2.99 1.81
CA GLY A 53 6.45 -1.72 2.52
C GLY A 53 7.10 -0.59 1.72
N GLU A 54 8.24 -0.83 1.06
CA GLU A 54 8.93 0.13 0.20
C GLU A 54 8.08 0.52 -1.01
N ASN A 55 7.48 -0.47 -1.67
CA ASN A 55 6.58 -0.22 -2.79
C ASN A 55 5.37 0.61 -2.34
N PHE A 56 4.74 0.25 -1.22
CA PHE A 56 3.63 1.01 -0.65
C PHE A 56 4.01 2.45 -0.31
N TYR A 57 5.21 2.67 0.24
CA TYR A 57 5.70 4.00 0.59
C TYR A 57 5.93 4.86 -0.66
N PHE A 58 6.57 4.30 -1.69
CA PHE A 58 6.73 4.97 -2.98
C PHE A 58 5.37 5.33 -3.58
N MET A 59 4.45 4.37 -3.60
CA MET A 59 3.15 4.58 -4.24
C MET A 59 2.26 5.60 -3.54
N ASN A 60 2.14 5.51 -2.20
CA ASN A 60 1.41 6.52 -1.45
C ASN A 60 2.07 7.90 -1.53
N GLY A 61 3.41 7.96 -1.59
CA GLY A 61 4.14 9.20 -1.80
C GLY A 61 3.74 9.89 -3.10
N GLU A 62 3.70 9.16 -4.21
CA GLU A 62 3.29 9.69 -5.52
C GLU A 62 1.83 10.18 -5.53
N LEU A 63 0.91 9.39 -4.98
CA LEU A 63 -0.51 9.77 -4.86
C LEU A 63 -0.68 11.03 -4.00
N MET A 64 -0.01 11.09 -2.86
CA MET A 64 -0.02 12.25 -1.98
C MET A 64 0.58 13.49 -2.64
N ALA A 65 1.63 13.35 -3.44
CA ALA A 65 2.22 14.45 -4.20
C ALA A 65 1.25 15.02 -5.24
N MET A 66 0.54 14.14 -5.96
CA MET A 66 -0.51 14.55 -6.91
C MET A 66 -1.67 15.27 -6.22
N ILE A 67 -2.18 14.72 -5.12
CA ILE A 67 -3.25 15.35 -4.32
C ILE A 67 -2.81 16.74 -3.85
N LYS A 68 -1.60 16.87 -3.31
CA LYS A 68 -1.06 18.14 -2.82
C LYS A 68 -0.88 19.16 -3.94
N LYS A 69 -0.43 18.74 -5.13
CA LYS A 69 -0.33 19.59 -6.31
C LYS A 69 -1.71 20.10 -6.73
N ASN A 70 -2.74 19.26 -6.70
CA ASN A 70 -4.11 19.66 -6.99
C ASN A 70 -4.61 20.70 -5.97
N ILE A 71 -4.49 20.44 -4.66
CA ILE A 71 -4.86 21.40 -3.62
C ILE A 71 -4.14 22.74 -3.80
N ALA A 72 -2.82 22.72 -4.02
CA ALA A 72 -2.02 23.92 -4.22
C ALA A 72 -2.46 24.71 -5.47
N TYR A 73 -2.77 24.01 -6.56
CA TYR A 73 -3.29 24.64 -7.77
C TYR A 73 -4.57 25.45 -7.49
N TRP A 74 -5.50 24.88 -6.71
CA TRP A 74 -6.78 25.53 -6.35
C TRP A 74 -6.62 26.70 -5.38
N HIS A 75 -5.66 26.62 -4.46
CA HIS A 75 -5.38 27.72 -3.53
C HIS A 75 -4.64 28.90 -4.17
N THR A 76 -3.79 28.66 -5.17
CA THR A 76 -2.80 29.66 -5.63
C THR A 76 -3.25 30.47 -6.85
N ARG A 77 -4.21 29.99 -7.66
CA ARG A 77 -4.71 30.76 -8.81
C ARG A 77 -5.93 31.59 -8.42
N LEU A 78 -5.73 32.90 -8.29
CA LEU A 78 -6.76 33.96 -8.29
C LEU A 78 -7.65 33.98 -9.55
N ASP A 79 -7.40 33.08 -10.51
CA ASP A 79 -8.00 33.03 -11.84
C ASP A 79 -8.84 31.76 -12.02
N TYR A 80 -9.63 31.43 -10.99
CA TYR A 80 -10.60 30.31 -10.93
C TYR A 80 -11.64 30.30 -12.07
N ARG A 81 -11.57 31.28 -12.98
CA ARG A 81 -12.59 31.69 -13.94
C ARG A 81 -12.18 31.47 -15.41
N SER A 82 -10.95 30.99 -15.69
CA SER A 82 -10.48 30.77 -17.07
C SER A 82 -10.74 29.34 -17.56
N ASP A 83 -11.12 29.17 -18.83
CA ASP A 83 -11.30 27.86 -19.48
C ASP A 83 -10.02 26.99 -19.42
N ALA A 84 -8.85 27.63 -19.33
CA ALA A 84 -7.57 26.94 -19.14
C ALA A 84 -7.48 26.22 -17.78
N ALA A 85 -8.12 26.74 -16.73
CA ALA A 85 -8.12 26.13 -15.41
C ALA A 85 -9.00 24.88 -15.38
N LEU A 86 -10.16 24.94 -16.04
CA LEU A 86 -11.10 23.82 -16.17
C LEU A 86 -10.52 22.68 -17.03
N ASN A 87 -9.84 23.01 -18.13
CA ASN A 87 -9.19 22.00 -18.96
C ASN A 87 -8.00 21.33 -18.24
N PHE A 88 -7.21 22.08 -17.47
CA PHE A 88 -6.14 21.51 -16.66
C PHE A 88 -6.68 20.54 -15.60
N LEU A 89 -7.76 20.94 -14.92
CA LEU A 89 -8.44 20.11 -13.93
C LEU A 89 -8.88 18.77 -14.53
N ARG A 90 -9.55 18.80 -15.68
CA ARG A 90 -9.99 17.59 -16.38
C ARG A 90 -8.82 16.67 -16.71
N GLN A 91 -7.73 17.22 -17.23
CA GLN A 91 -6.54 16.44 -17.57
C GLN A 91 -5.83 15.82 -16.36
N GLU A 92 -5.71 16.54 -15.24
CA GLU A 92 -5.09 15.97 -14.04
C GLU A 92 -5.99 14.94 -13.37
N MET A 93 -7.32 15.11 -13.42
CA MET A 93 -8.25 14.09 -12.92
C MET A 93 -8.23 12.81 -13.77
N ASP A 94 -8.25 12.96 -15.10
CA ASP A 94 -8.13 11.81 -16.01
C ASP A 94 -6.78 11.09 -15.80
N ARG A 95 -5.70 11.83 -15.53
CA ARG A 95 -4.40 11.26 -15.16
C ARG A 95 -4.43 10.54 -13.83
N LEU A 96 -5.07 11.11 -12.82
CA LEU A 96 -5.13 10.56 -11.47
C LEU A 96 -5.95 9.26 -11.47
N ASP A 97 -7.07 9.25 -12.19
CA ASP A 97 -7.94 8.09 -12.35
C ASP A 97 -7.28 6.98 -13.19
N ALA A 98 -6.63 7.34 -14.30
CA ALA A 98 -5.86 6.40 -15.11
C ALA A 98 -4.67 5.83 -14.34
N TYR A 99 -3.99 6.66 -13.55
CA TYR A 99 -2.90 6.22 -12.69
C TYR A 99 -3.44 5.27 -11.63
N GLN A 100 -4.48 5.63 -10.89
CA GLN A 100 -5.10 4.77 -9.88
C GLN A 100 -5.59 3.43 -10.45
N THR A 101 -6.18 3.43 -11.63
CA THR A 101 -6.59 2.20 -12.35
C THR A 101 -5.38 1.36 -12.74
N LYS A 102 -4.30 1.99 -13.22
CA LYS A 102 -3.04 1.31 -13.50
C LYS A 102 -2.44 0.71 -12.24
N LEU A 103 -2.48 1.42 -11.11
CA LEU A 103 -2.01 0.92 -9.82
C LEU A 103 -2.82 -0.29 -9.34
N HIS A 104 -4.13 -0.23 -9.51
CA HIS A 104 -5.02 -1.32 -9.14
C HIS A 104 -4.72 -2.60 -9.94
N ASN A 105 -4.49 -2.47 -11.24
CA ASN A 105 -4.28 -3.60 -12.13
C ASN A 105 -2.84 -4.15 -12.09
N GLU A 106 -1.84 -3.30 -11.90
CA GLU A 106 -0.43 -3.69 -12.02
C GLU A 106 0.23 -3.99 -10.68
N ASN A 107 -0.24 -3.43 -9.57
CA ASN A 107 0.49 -3.44 -8.31
C ASN A 107 -0.15 -4.33 -7.24
N TRP A 108 -0.18 -5.65 -7.51
CA TRP A 108 -0.67 -6.67 -6.56
C TRP A 108 -0.02 -6.56 -5.17
N LYS A 109 1.23 -6.10 -5.08
CA LYS A 109 1.95 -5.86 -3.81
C LYS A 109 1.28 -4.80 -2.95
N TYR A 110 0.70 -3.77 -3.56
CA TYR A 110 -0.06 -2.74 -2.86
C TYR A 110 -1.31 -3.34 -2.19
N ASN A 111 -1.99 -4.27 -2.87
CA ASN A 111 -3.16 -4.97 -2.35
C ASN A 111 -2.83 -5.95 -1.21
N LEU A 112 -1.57 -6.40 -1.10
CA LEU A 112 -1.12 -7.27 -0.02
C LEU A 112 -0.65 -6.53 1.23
N ILE A 113 -0.69 -5.18 1.24
CA ILE A 113 -0.19 -4.41 2.38
C ILE A 113 -0.86 -4.82 3.70
N GLY A 114 -2.17 -5.07 3.67
CA GLY A 114 -2.96 -5.49 4.83
C GLY A 114 -2.60 -6.86 5.40
N ILE A 115 -1.81 -7.68 4.69
CA ILE A 115 -1.29 -8.96 5.20
C ILE A 115 -0.07 -8.73 6.09
N TYR A 116 0.73 -7.70 5.80
CA TYR A 116 2.04 -7.48 6.41
C TYR A 116 2.08 -6.29 7.38
N PHE A 117 1.09 -5.39 7.27
CA PHE A 117 1.02 -4.15 8.01
C PHE A 117 -0.43 -3.86 8.42
N ASP A 118 -0.59 -3.37 9.64
CA ASP A 118 -1.86 -2.87 10.13
C ASP A 118 -2.01 -1.41 9.69
N THR A 119 -2.76 -1.20 8.60
CA THR A 119 -3.01 0.12 8.02
C THR A 119 -4.42 0.59 8.38
N PRO A 120 -4.58 1.70 9.13
CA PRO A 120 -5.89 2.15 9.61
C PRO A 120 -6.80 2.68 8.51
N TYR A 121 -6.26 3.07 7.35
CA TYR A 121 -7.03 3.47 6.18
C TYR A 121 -6.95 2.36 5.12
N ASP A 122 -7.99 1.55 5.05
CA ASP A 122 -8.00 0.35 4.21
C ASP A 122 -8.39 0.63 2.75
N PHE A 123 -8.30 -0.41 1.91
CA PHE A 123 -8.62 -0.30 0.50
C PHE A 123 -10.11 -0.03 0.23
N GLY A 124 -11.01 -0.54 1.07
CA GLY A 124 -12.45 -0.28 0.94
C GLY A 124 -12.76 1.19 1.20
N GLU A 125 -12.17 1.77 2.24
CA GLU A 125 -12.27 3.19 2.54
C GLU A 125 -11.65 4.06 1.43
N MET A 126 -10.52 3.64 0.84
CA MET A 126 -9.92 4.33 -0.32
C MET A 126 -10.85 4.37 -1.53
N LEU A 127 -11.58 3.29 -1.81
CA LEU A 127 -12.54 3.24 -2.92
C LEU A 127 -13.72 4.19 -2.68
N GLU A 128 -14.27 4.20 -1.47
CA GLU A 128 -15.38 5.09 -1.12
C GLU A 128 -14.96 6.56 -1.15
N ASP A 129 -13.78 6.89 -0.63
CA ASP A 129 -13.24 8.25 -0.67
C ASP A 129 -12.91 8.69 -2.11
N ASN A 130 -12.53 7.77 -3.02
CA ASN A 130 -12.39 8.06 -4.44
C ASN A 130 -13.75 8.35 -5.09
N LYS A 131 -14.75 7.50 -4.86
CA LYS A 131 -16.11 7.73 -5.37
C LYS A 131 -16.64 9.09 -4.92
N ARG A 132 -16.46 9.44 -3.64
CA ARG A 132 -16.83 10.75 -3.11
C ARG A 132 -16.04 11.90 -3.73
N SER A 133 -14.75 11.70 -4.00
CA SER A 133 -13.92 12.68 -4.73
C SER A 133 -14.49 12.94 -6.12
N HIS A 134 -14.87 11.87 -6.83
CA HIS A 134 -15.47 11.96 -8.16
C HIS A 134 -16.82 12.70 -8.13
N GLU A 135 -17.68 12.43 -7.14
CA GLU A 135 -18.96 13.14 -6.99
C GLU A 135 -18.78 14.64 -6.69
N LEU A 136 -17.83 15.00 -5.82
CA LEU A 136 -17.52 16.40 -5.52
C LEU A 136 -16.93 17.11 -6.74
N TYR A 137 -16.12 16.39 -7.50
CA TYR A 137 -15.56 16.86 -8.76
C TYR A 137 -16.64 17.17 -9.81
N LEU A 138 -17.57 16.24 -10.03
CA LEU A 138 -18.70 16.45 -10.95
C LEU A 138 -19.51 17.69 -10.56
N LYS A 139 -19.74 17.91 -9.25
CA LYS A 139 -20.42 19.12 -8.77
C LYS A 139 -19.69 20.40 -9.11
N VAL A 140 -18.35 20.41 -9.05
CA VAL A 140 -17.54 21.57 -9.46
C VAL A 140 -17.66 21.81 -10.97
N LEU A 141 -17.65 20.74 -11.77
CA LEU A 141 -17.86 20.84 -13.22
C LEU A 141 -19.26 21.36 -13.57
N ASP A 142 -20.31 20.82 -12.94
CA ASP A 142 -21.69 21.27 -13.16
C ASP A 142 -21.84 22.76 -12.86
N GLN A 143 -21.31 23.21 -11.72
CA GLN A 143 -21.35 24.63 -11.33
C GLN A 143 -20.55 25.52 -12.28
N SER A 144 -19.39 25.06 -12.74
CA SER A 144 -18.62 25.73 -13.78
C SER A 144 -19.40 25.85 -15.09
N ASP A 145 -20.07 24.78 -15.52
CA ASP A 145 -20.85 24.75 -16.75
C ASP A 145 -22.08 25.66 -16.67
N ILE A 146 -22.74 25.75 -15.51
CA ILE A 146 -23.82 26.70 -15.23
C ILE A 146 -23.27 28.13 -15.40
N ILE A 147 -22.18 28.48 -14.72
CA ILE A 147 -21.55 29.82 -14.83
C ILE A 147 -21.22 30.17 -16.29
N ARG A 148 -20.69 29.22 -17.07
CA ARG A 148 -20.33 29.46 -18.47
C ARG A 148 -21.54 29.76 -19.36
N ARG A 149 -22.69 29.13 -19.09
CA ARG A 149 -23.92 29.26 -19.88
C ARG A 149 -24.80 30.42 -19.41
N THR A 150 -24.62 30.90 -18.19
CA THR A 150 -25.36 32.05 -17.63
C THR A 150 -24.89 33.37 -18.24
N LEU A 151 -25.82 34.32 -18.38
CA LEU A 151 -25.56 35.67 -18.87
C LEU A 151 -24.56 36.41 -17.93
N PRO A 152 -23.65 37.25 -18.46
CA PRO A 152 -22.63 37.91 -17.64
C PRO A 152 -23.15 38.68 -16.42
N GLN A 153 -24.37 39.22 -16.50
CA GLN A 153 -25.01 40.02 -15.45
C GLN A 153 -25.49 39.17 -14.26
N GLU A 154 -25.71 37.87 -14.46
CA GLU A 154 -26.22 36.93 -13.45
C GLU A 154 -25.12 35.97 -12.95
N ARG A 155 -23.90 36.06 -13.51
CA ARG A 155 -22.77 35.18 -13.12
C ARG A 155 -22.23 35.47 -11.73
N ASP A 156 -22.27 36.73 -11.30
CA ASP A 156 -21.67 37.13 -10.03
C ASP A 156 -22.36 36.45 -8.83
N ASP A 157 -23.66 36.18 -8.95
CA ASP A 157 -24.46 35.50 -7.92
C ASP A 157 -24.16 33.98 -7.81
N LEU A 158 -23.55 33.38 -8.85
CA LEU A 158 -23.25 31.94 -8.91
C LEU A 158 -21.85 31.59 -8.39
N TYR A 159 -20.94 32.57 -8.32
CA TYR A 159 -19.58 32.35 -7.82
C TYR A 159 -19.48 31.87 -6.36
N PRO A 160 -20.33 32.32 -5.41
CA PRO A 160 -20.32 31.79 -4.05
C PRO A 160 -20.58 30.29 -3.99
N GLU A 161 -21.52 29.77 -4.78
CA GLU A 161 -21.83 28.33 -4.84
C GLU A 161 -20.67 27.53 -5.44
N TYR A 162 -20.07 28.03 -6.52
CA TYR A 162 -18.88 27.42 -7.12
C TYR A 162 -17.68 27.40 -6.15
N GLN A 163 -17.42 28.50 -5.44
CA GLN A 163 -16.37 28.55 -4.43
C GLN A 163 -16.63 27.59 -3.27
N ALA A 164 -17.89 27.45 -2.83
CA ALA A 164 -18.26 26.49 -1.80
C ALA A 164 -18.04 25.03 -2.27
N ALA A 165 -18.38 24.70 -3.52
CA ALA A 165 -18.12 23.39 -4.11
C ALA A 165 -16.61 23.10 -4.19
N LEU A 166 -15.82 24.06 -4.66
CA LEU A 166 -14.37 23.96 -4.74
C LEU A 166 -13.74 23.73 -3.37
N LYS A 167 -14.18 24.49 -2.35
CA LYS A 167 -13.70 24.38 -0.98
C LYS A 167 -13.95 22.97 -0.43
N ARG A 168 -15.15 22.42 -0.62
CA ARG A 168 -15.49 21.06 -0.19
C ARG A 168 -14.63 20.00 -0.87
N LEU A 169 -14.33 20.16 -2.15
CA LEU A 169 -13.44 19.25 -2.88
C LEU A 169 -12.01 19.29 -2.30
N CYS A 170 -11.48 20.49 -2.06
CA CYS A 170 -10.14 20.66 -1.49
C CYS A 170 -10.04 20.12 -0.05
N GLU A 171 -11.06 20.37 0.79
CA GLU A 171 -11.16 19.81 2.14
C GLU A 171 -11.19 18.27 2.12
N HIS A 172 -11.93 17.69 1.19
CA HIS A 172 -11.98 16.22 1.02
C HIS A 172 -10.64 15.65 0.59
N TYR A 173 -9.95 16.29 -0.37
CA TYR A 173 -8.61 15.88 -0.76
C TYR A 173 -7.58 16.00 0.37
N GLN A 174 -7.68 17.05 1.19
CA GLN A 174 -6.84 17.21 2.36
C GLN A 174 -7.06 16.10 3.39
N LEU A 175 -8.31 15.68 3.60
CA LEU A 175 -8.64 14.55 4.47
C LEU A 175 -8.00 13.24 3.95
N ILE A 176 -8.12 12.96 2.65
CA ILE A 176 -7.49 11.77 2.04
C ILE A 176 -5.97 11.81 2.21
N TYR A 177 -5.36 12.98 1.99
CA TYR A 177 -3.92 13.17 2.18
C TYR A 177 -3.48 12.86 3.61
N GLU A 178 -4.24 13.29 4.62
CA GLU A 178 -3.96 13.02 6.03
C GLU A 178 -4.11 11.53 6.38
N LYS A 179 -5.14 10.86 5.87
CA LYS A 179 -5.35 9.42 6.03
C LYS A 179 -4.20 8.60 5.40
N MET A 180 -3.82 8.93 4.16
CA MET A 180 -2.67 8.29 3.48
C MET A 180 -1.36 8.54 4.25
N GLY A 181 -1.16 9.76 4.77
CA GLY A 181 -0.01 10.08 5.61
C GLY A 181 0.05 9.26 6.91
N THR A 182 -1.11 8.91 7.47
CA THR A 182 -1.21 8.03 8.65
C THR A 182 -0.78 6.60 8.31
N ASN A 183 -1.23 6.07 7.17
CA ASN A 183 -0.77 4.76 6.67
C ASN A 183 0.75 4.73 6.44
N MET A 184 1.32 5.79 5.84
CA MET A 184 2.77 5.87 5.64
C MET A 184 3.54 5.86 6.97
N LYS A 185 3.03 6.54 8.01
CA LYS A 185 3.62 6.51 9.36
C LYS A 185 3.54 5.12 9.99
N ALA A 186 2.40 4.43 9.83
CA ALA A 186 2.21 3.08 10.35
C ALA A 186 3.20 2.09 9.71
N VAL A 187 3.30 2.08 8.38
CA VAL A 187 4.24 1.22 7.63
C VAL A 187 5.68 1.55 7.99
N LYS A 188 6.06 2.83 8.05
CA LYS A 188 7.41 3.24 8.46
C LYS A 188 7.76 2.74 9.86
N SER A 189 6.86 2.91 10.83
CA SER A 189 7.09 2.48 12.22
C SER A 189 7.25 0.97 12.30
N ALA A 190 6.42 0.23 11.55
CA ALA A 190 6.46 -1.22 11.48
C ALA A 190 7.71 -1.79 10.78
N LEU A 191 8.25 -1.07 9.79
CA LEU A 191 9.53 -1.39 9.15
C LEU A 191 10.71 -1.13 10.10
N VAL A 192 10.77 0.04 10.74
CA VAL A 192 11.86 0.41 11.67
C VAL A 192 11.94 -0.54 12.86
N ALA A 193 10.79 -0.89 13.47
CA ALA A 193 10.75 -1.85 14.57
C ALA A 193 11.28 -3.25 14.17
N GLY A 194 11.27 -3.59 12.88
CA GLY A 194 11.82 -4.83 12.37
C GLY A 194 13.36 -4.85 12.26
N PHE A 195 14.02 -3.70 12.34
CA PHE A 195 15.49 -3.55 12.27
C PHE A 195 16.16 -3.41 13.65
N GLU A 196 15.41 -3.20 14.72
CA GLU A 196 15.92 -3.04 16.10
C GLU A 196 16.08 -4.39 16.87
N LEU A 197 16.01 -5.52 16.17
CA LEU A 197 16.21 -6.89 16.68
C LEU A 197 17.38 -7.59 15.97
#